data_AF-A0A1G7YGQ6-F1
#
_entry.id   AF-A0A1G7YGQ6-F1
#
_cell.length_a   1.000
_cell.length_b   1.000
_cell.length_c   1.000
_cell.angle_alpha   90.00
_cell.angle_beta   90.00
_cell.angle_gamma   90.00
#
_symmetry.space_group_name_H-M   'P 1'
#
loop_
_entity.id
_entity.type
_entity.pdbx_description
1 polymer ?
#
loop_
_entity_poly.entity_id
_entity_poly.type
_entity_poly.pdbx_seq_one_letter_code
_entity_poly.pdbx_strand_id
1 'polypeptide(L)'
;MVTLGGMEAFEQFVALAMEQEGLVVSGALKFPVKVRTTKAAYEEWQTHGFEVDLVGARSDRLVLATVKSFFGSRGVVAEHVRGDSQNKVWNAKYAVINNPRIRDGVVAGAAARFGYSIEQVQLRLYVGRFAGVAHESEVRAWCASQTVGAGPISVVGAADVVDVVRAVASSKTYRDSAVLASLKVLDAAGALRPVGGPAAHA
;
A
#
# COMPACT_ATOMS: atom_id res chain seq x y z
N MET A 1 12.10 7.07 16.52
CA MET A 1 12.13 8.17 15.54
C MET A 1 11.98 7.54 14.16
N VAL A 2 10.77 7.50 13.60
CA VAL A 2 10.55 7.05 12.22
C VAL A 2 10.84 8.25 11.34
N THR A 3 11.91 8.18 10.53
CA THR A 3 12.26 9.22 9.57
C THR A 3 11.15 9.32 8.52
N LEU A 4 10.52 10.48 8.42
CA LEU A 4 9.48 10.81 7.42
C LEU A 4 9.90 10.41 5.99
N GLY A 5 11.20 10.55 5.66
CA GLY A 5 11.74 10.18 4.35
C GLY A 5 11.69 8.69 3.98
N GLY A 6 11.58 7.76 4.94
CA GLY A 6 11.50 6.32 4.64
C GLY A 6 10.13 5.86 4.15
N MET A 7 9.06 6.60 4.51
CA MET A 7 7.69 6.36 4.02
C MET A 7 7.54 6.95 2.62
N GLU A 8 7.89 8.22 2.45
CA GLU A 8 7.82 8.94 1.18
C GLU A 8 8.66 8.26 0.09
N ALA A 9 9.87 7.78 0.42
CA ALA A 9 10.70 7.07 -0.55
C ALA A 9 10.07 5.75 -1.01
N PHE A 10 9.48 4.95 -0.11
CA PHE A 10 8.89 3.67 -0.51
C PHE A 10 7.63 3.86 -1.36
N GLU A 11 6.84 4.89 -1.08
CA GLU A 11 5.67 5.23 -1.90
C GLU A 11 6.07 5.53 -3.35
N GLN A 12 7.20 6.22 -3.59
CA GLN A 12 7.69 6.47 -4.95
C GLN A 12 8.09 5.18 -5.68
N PHE A 13 8.65 4.20 -4.99
CA PHE A 13 8.92 2.87 -5.57
C PHE A 13 7.62 2.14 -5.93
N VAL A 14 6.63 2.18 -5.03
CA VAL A 14 5.32 1.58 -5.28
C VAL A 14 4.62 2.25 -6.47
N ALA A 15 4.64 3.59 -6.54
CA ALA A 15 4.06 4.33 -7.66
C ALA A 15 4.68 3.89 -8.99
N LEU A 16 6.01 3.81 -9.06
CA LEU A 16 6.71 3.36 -10.27
C LEU A 16 6.37 1.91 -10.65
N ALA A 17 6.20 1.02 -9.67
CA ALA A 17 5.77 -0.35 -9.90
C ALA A 17 4.34 -0.41 -10.45
N MET A 18 3.42 0.36 -9.86
CA MET A 18 2.04 0.50 -10.34
C MET A 18 1.99 1.07 -11.77
N GLU A 19 2.84 2.04 -12.10
CA GLU A 19 2.95 2.56 -13.46
C GLU A 19 3.41 1.51 -14.47
N GLN A 20 4.18 0.50 -14.08
CA GLN A 20 4.54 -0.61 -14.99
C GLN A 20 3.35 -1.51 -15.32
N GLU A 21 2.28 -1.48 -14.53
CA GLU A 21 1.02 -2.13 -14.86
C GLU A 21 0.18 -1.32 -15.88
N GLY A 22 0.71 -0.16 -16.33
CA GLY A 22 0.02 0.76 -17.23
C GLY A 22 -0.99 1.67 -16.51
N LEU A 23 -0.84 1.85 -15.19
CA LEU A 23 -1.68 2.75 -14.40
C LEU A 23 -1.11 4.17 -14.45
N VAL A 24 -2.00 5.17 -14.54
CA VAL A 24 -1.68 6.56 -14.19
C VAL A 24 -1.80 6.69 -12.68
N VAL A 25 -0.73 7.09 -12.00
CA VAL A 25 -0.67 7.09 -10.53
C VAL A 25 -0.68 8.51 -9.97
N SER A 26 -1.52 8.72 -8.96
CA SER A 26 -1.58 9.92 -8.13
C SER A 26 -1.18 9.59 -6.70
N GLY A 27 -0.62 10.59 -6.00
CA GLY A 27 -0.36 10.57 -4.56
C GLY A 27 -1.62 10.54 -3.70
N ALA A 28 -1.43 10.74 -2.40
CA ALA A 28 -2.44 10.51 -1.38
C ALA A 28 -3.76 11.28 -1.62
N LEU A 29 -4.88 10.56 -1.51
CA LEU A 29 -6.23 11.12 -1.62
C LEU A 29 -7.08 10.71 -0.43
N LYS A 30 -7.94 11.63 0.03
CA LYS A 30 -8.90 11.37 1.10
C LYS A 30 -10.30 11.11 0.57
N PHE A 31 -10.95 10.09 1.11
CA PHE A 31 -12.32 9.72 0.82
C PHE A 31 -13.18 9.88 2.07
N PRO A 32 -14.19 10.78 2.06
CA PRO A 32 -15.07 10.97 3.21
C PRO A 32 -15.91 9.71 3.43
N VAL A 33 -15.86 9.16 4.64
CA VAL A 33 -16.75 8.06 5.05
C VAL A 33 -17.44 8.45 6.35
N LYS A 34 -18.77 8.45 6.34
CA LYS A 34 -19.58 8.81 7.51
C LYS A 34 -19.63 7.63 8.48
N VAL A 35 -18.91 7.75 9.59
CA VAL A 35 -18.85 6.75 10.66
C VAL A 35 -19.36 7.36 11.96
N ARG A 36 -20.22 6.65 12.68
CA ARG A 36 -20.70 7.09 14.01
C ARG A 36 -19.56 6.90 15.01
N THR A 37 -19.29 7.91 15.83
CA THR A 37 -18.26 7.79 16.88
C THR A 37 -18.77 6.95 18.05
N THR A 38 -17.85 6.52 18.92
CA THR A 38 -18.16 5.72 20.10
C THR A 38 -18.72 6.53 21.27
N LYS A 39 -18.98 7.84 21.09
CA LYS A 39 -19.56 8.67 22.14
C LYS A 39 -20.99 8.23 22.43
N ALA A 40 -21.21 7.77 23.67
CA ALA A 40 -22.52 7.32 24.13
C ALA A 40 -23.49 8.49 24.43
N ALA A 41 -22.94 9.68 24.73
CA ALA A 41 -23.72 10.81 25.23
C ALA A 41 -24.55 11.53 24.15
N TYR A 42 -24.16 11.45 22.87
CA TYR A 42 -24.90 12.03 21.75
C TYR A 42 -24.47 11.37 20.43
N GLU A 43 -25.33 11.47 19.42
CA GLU A 43 -24.96 11.06 18.07
C GLU A 43 -23.90 12.02 17.50
N GLU A 44 -22.68 11.52 17.41
CA GLU A 44 -21.59 12.22 16.73
C GLU A 44 -21.12 11.40 15.53
N TRP A 45 -20.87 12.10 14.43
CA TRP A 45 -20.44 11.51 13.17
C TRP A 45 -19.06 12.03 12.82
N GLN A 46 -18.11 11.13 12.63
CA GLN A 46 -16.82 11.46 12.05
C GLN A 46 -17.01 11.70 10.55
N THR A 47 -16.60 12.88 10.09
CA THR A 47 -16.67 13.34 8.69
C THR A 47 -15.29 13.44 8.04
N HIS A 48 -14.22 13.12 8.78
CA HIS A 48 -12.86 13.20 8.24
C HIS A 48 -12.67 12.11 7.18
N GLY A 49 -12.00 12.47 6.08
CA GLY A 49 -11.70 11.53 5.01
C GLY A 49 -10.60 10.54 5.40
N PHE A 50 -10.79 9.29 4.98
CA PHE A 50 -9.78 8.26 5.11
C PHE A 50 -8.82 8.35 3.93
N GLU A 51 -7.53 8.32 4.23
CA GLU A 51 -6.48 8.46 3.23
C GLU A 51 -6.18 7.12 2.56
N VAL A 52 -6.02 7.17 1.24
CA VAL A 52 -5.40 6.14 0.42
C VAL A 52 -4.10 6.75 -0.08
N ASP A 53 -2.98 6.08 0.18
CA ASP A 53 -1.64 6.62 -0.02
C ASP A 53 -1.32 6.82 -1.52
N LEU A 54 -1.78 5.90 -2.38
CA LEU A 54 -1.68 6.03 -3.84
C LEU A 54 -2.96 5.59 -4.55
N VAL A 55 -3.32 6.30 -5.62
CA VAL A 55 -4.42 5.91 -6.52
C VAL A 55 -3.87 5.68 -7.92
N GLY A 56 -4.01 4.47 -8.44
CA GLY A 56 -3.63 4.11 -9.81
C GLY A 56 -4.86 3.87 -10.68
N ALA A 57 -4.90 4.44 -11.88
CA ALA A 57 -6.07 4.35 -12.76
C ALA A 57 -5.69 3.92 -14.18
N ARG A 58 -6.51 3.05 -14.77
CA ARG A 58 -6.55 2.69 -16.20
C ARG A 58 -8.01 2.53 -16.61
N SER A 59 -8.33 2.53 -17.91
CA SER A 59 -9.72 2.48 -18.41
C SER A 59 -10.59 1.36 -17.81
N ASP A 60 -10.00 0.22 -17.45
CA ASP A 60 -10.69 -0.97 -16.95
C ASP A 60 -10.51 -1.20 -15.44
N ARG A 61 -9.69 -0.40 -14.75
CA ARG A 61 -9.27 -0.68 -13.37
C ARG A 61 -8.91 0.59 -12.60
N LEU A 62 -9.38 0.66 -11.36
CA LEU A 62 -8.93 1.62 -10.35
C LEU A 62 -8.26 0.84 -9.21
N VAL A 63 -7.07 1.26 -8.79
CA VAL A 63 -6.31 0.66 -7.70
C VAL A 63 -6.20 1.68 -6.57
N LEU A 64 -6.71 1.32 -5.40
CA LEU A 64 -6.52 2.04 -4.15
C LEU A 64 -5.43 1.33 -3.37
N ALA A 65 -4.31 1.99 -3.15
CA ALA A 65 -3.16 1.41 -2.47
C ALA A 65 -2.90 2.11 -1.14
N THR A 66 -2.80 1.32 -0.06
CA THR A 66 -2.19 1.78 1.17
C THR A 66 -0.78 1.22 1.30
N VAL A 67 0.15 2.06 1.71
CA VAL A 67 1.59 1.79 1.78
C VAL A 67 2.03 1.83 3.23
N LYS A 68 2.84 0.84 3.62
CA LYS A 68 3.35 0.65 4.97
C LYS A 68 4.82 0.25 4.91
N SER A 69 5.73 1.23 4.89
CA SER A 69 7.17 0.98 4.71
C SER A 69 7.79 0.21 5.89
N PHE A 70 7.67 0.72 7.12
CA PHE A 70 8.23 0.16 8.35
C PHE A 70 9.75 -0.19 8.30
N PHE A 71 10.51 0.35 7.35
CA PHE A 71 11.96 0.19 7.32
C PHE A 71 12.59 0.76 8.60
N GLY A 72 13.50 -0.01 9.21
CA GLY A 72 14.13 0.36 10.49
C GLY A 72 13.24 0.19 11.74
N SER A 73 12.12 -0.53 11.63
CA SER A 73 11.20 -0.75 12.75
C SER A 73 10.73 -2.22 12.83
N ARG A 74 9.79 -2.50 13.76
CA ARG A 74 9.25 -3.86 13.98
C ARG A 74 8.62 -4.47 12.73
N GLY A 75 8.02 -3.68 11.83
CA GLY A 75 7.30 -4.21 10.66
C GLY A 75 5.78 -4.31 10.85
N VAL A 76 5.10 -4.71 9.77
CA VAL A 76 3.67 -4.99 9.74
C VAL A 76 3.36 -6.27 10.52
N VAL A 77 2.39 -6.17 11.43
CA VAL A 77 1.96 -7.23 12.36
C VAL A 77 0.55 -7.66 12.00
N ALA A 78 0.31 -8.97 11.92
CA ALA A 78 -0.94 -9.54 11.42
C ALA A 78 -2.16 -9.11 12.24
N GLU A 79 -2.06 -9.10 13.56
CA GLU A 79 -3.13 -8.73 14.48
C GLU A 79 -3.58 -7.27 14.29
N HIS A 80 -2.67 -6.37 13.88
CA HIS A 80 -3.02 -4.98 13.56
C HIS A 80 -3.80 -4.90 12.24
N VAL A 81 -3.37 -5.66 11.23
CA VAL A 81 -4.02 -5.75 9.92
C VAL A 81 -5.40 -6.40 10.03
N ARG A 82 -5.57 -7.40 10.90
CA ARG A 82 -6.87 -8.04 11.14
C ARG A 82 -7.81 -7.20 12.00
N GLY A 83 -7.26 -6.28 12.81
CA GLY A 83 -8.03 -5.49 13.77
C GLY A 83 -8.25 -6.19 15.12
N ASP A 84 -7.52 -7.29 15.37
CA ASP A 84 -7.67 -8.15 16.55
C ASP A 84 -6.77 -7.76 17.72
N SER A 85 -5.80 -6.86 17.51
CA SER A 85 -4.94 -6.44 18.62
C SER A 85 -5.72 -5.73 19.72
N GLN A 86 -5.30 -5.96 20.95
CA GLN A 86 -5.81 -5.26 22.13
C GLN A 86 -5.52 -3.76 22.06
N ASN A 87 -4.44 -3.37 21.39
CA ASN A 87 -4.09 -1.97 21.21
C ASN A 87 -4.81 -1.39 19.98
N LYS A 88 -5.93 -0.71 20.24
CA LYS A 88 -6.81 -0.13 19.22
C LYS A 88 -6.14 0.97 18.38
N VAL A 89 -5.09 1.63 18.89
CA VAL A 89 -4.32 2.62 18.12
C VAL A 89 -3.63 1.96 16.94
N TRP A 90 -3.09 0.75 17.11
CA TRP A 90 -2.45 0.03 16.02
C TRP A 90 -3.46 -0.48 14.99
N ASN A 91 -4.64 -0.94 15.43
CA ASN A 91 -5.71 -1.35 14.52
C ASN A 91 -6.19 -0.17 13.66
N ALA A 92 -6.32 1.02 14.26
CA ALA A 92 -6.80 2.22 13.57
C ALA A 92 -5.90 2.63 12.38
N LYS A 93 -4.59 2.33 12.43
CA LYS A 93 -3.66 2.58 11.31
C LYS A 93 -3.94 1.75 10.06
N TYR A 94 -4.76 0.71 10.19
CA TYR A 94 -5.19 -0.17 9.11
C TYR A 94 -6.70 -0.06 8.86
N ALA A 95 -7.35 1.02 9.28
CA ALA A 95 -8.81 1.16 9.18
C ALA A 95 -9.37 0.95 7.76
N VAL A 96 -8.66 1.41 6.72
CA VAL A 96 -9.05 1.19 5.31
C VAL A 96 -8.98 -0.29 4.91
N ILE A 97 -8.21 -1.10 5.62
CA ILE A 97 -8.06 -2.54 5.38
C ILE A 97 -8.99 -3.36 6.29
N ASN A 98 -9.06 -3.03 7.57
CA ASN A 98 -9.60 -3.90 8.63
C ASN A 98 -11.00 -3.53 9.13
N ASN A 99 -11.51 -2.35 8.77
CA ASN A 99 -12.85 -1.93 9.13
C ASN A 99 -13.73 -1.97 7.88
N PRO A 100 -14.64 -2.96 7.75
CA PRO A 100 -15.47 -3.13 6.55
C PRO A 100 -16.26 -1.86 6.18
N ARG A 101 -16.85 -1.18 7.17
CA ARG A 101 -17.61 0.05 6.93
C ARG A 101 -16.75 1.16 6.32
N ILE A 102 -15.53 1.33 6.82
CA ILE A 102 -14.59 2.33 6.30
C ILE A 102 -14.12 1.92 4.90
N ARG A 103 -13.67 0.67 4.77
CA ARG A 103 -13.17 0.08 3.54
C ARG A 103 -14.17 0.18 2.39
N ASP A 104 -15.39 -0.26 2.63
CA ASP A 104 -16.46 -0.27 1.62
C ASP A 104 -16.87 1.17 1.26
N GLY A 105 -16.89 2.07 2.25
CA GLY A 105 -17.14 3.49 2.03
C GLY A 105 -16.05 4.17 1.19
N VAL A 106 -14.78 3.85 1.42
CA VAL A 106 -13.65 4.35 0.62
C VAL A 106 -13.76 3.84 -0.82
N VAL A 107 -14.03 2.55 -1.01
CA VAL A 107 -14.16 1.93 -2.34
C VAL A 107 -15.34 2.53 -3.11
N ALA A 108 -16.51 2.66 -2.47
CA ALA A 108 -17.67 3.30 -3.08
C ALA A 108 -17.44 4.79 -3.40
N GLY A 109 -16.80 5.51 -2.49
CA GLY A 109 -16.42 6.91 -2.70
C GLY A 109 -15.45 7.09 -3.86
N ALA A 110 -14.49 6.19 -4.02
CA ALA A 110 -13.54 6.20 -5.13
C ALA A 110 -14.20 5.84 -6.47
N ALA A 111 -15.02 4.80 -6.49
CA ALA A 111 -15.80 4.40 -7.66
C ALA A 111 -16.64 5.57 -8.18
N ALA A 112 -17.42 6.20 -7.29
CA ALA A 112 -18.25 7.35 -7.63
C ALA A 112 -17.42 8.56 -8.08
N ARG A 113 -16.34 8.89 -7.37
CA ARG A 113 -15.50 10.06 -7.66
C ARG A 113 -14.84 9.98 -9.03
N PHE A 114 -14.42 8.79 -9.46
CA PHE A 114 -13.64 8.59 -10.67
C PHE A 114 -14.42 7.94 -11.82
N GLY A 115 -15.71 7.64 -11.64
CA GLY A 115 -16.56 7.07 -12.69
C GLY A 115 -16.28 5.59 -12.98
N TYR A 116 -15.86 4.82 -11.98
CA TYR A 116 -15.67 3.38 -12.08
C TYR A 116 -16.84 2.62 -11.47
N SER A 117 -17.08 1.39 -11.93
CA SER A 117 -17.90 0.43 -11.19
C SER A 117 -17.11 -0.14 -10.00
N ILE A 118 -17.82 -0.64 -8.99
CA ILE A 118 -17.21 -1.19 -7.76
C ILE A 118 -16.31 -2.38 -8.10
N GLU A 119 -16.71 -3.17 -9.08
CA GLU A 119 -16.03 -4.37 -9.59
C GLU A 119 -14.73 -4.05 -10.34
N GLN A 120 -14.49 -2.77 -10.65
CA GLN A 120 -13.23 -2.29 -11.23
C GLN A 120 -12.27 -1.74 -10.17
N VAL A 121 -12.71 -1.57 -8.92
CA VAL A 121 -11.89 -1.00 -7.84
C VAL A 121 -11.19 -2.10 -7.06
N GLN A 122 -9.87 -2.13 -7.12
CA GLN A 122 -9.01 -3.02 -6.35
C GLN A 122 -8.45 -2.30 -5.13
N LEU A 123 -8.40 -3.01 -4.00
CA LEU A 123 -7.70 -2.55 -2.80
C LEU A 123 -6.39 -3.33 -2.63
N ARG A 124 -5.29 -2.61 -2.41
CA ARG A 124 -3.95 -3.19 -2.23
C ARG A 124 -3.27 -2.66 -0.98
N LEU A 125 -2.54 -3.55 -0.30
CA LEU A 125 -1.64 -3.24 0.80
C LEU A 125 -0.19 -3.51 0.36
N TYR A 126 0.60 -2.45 0.26
CA TYR A 126 2.04 -2.54 -0.01
C TYR A 126 2.83 -2.50 1.29
N VAL A 127 3.70 -3.49 1.50
CA VAL A 127 4.42 -3.69 2.75
C VAL A 127 5.92 -3.65 2.53
N GLY A 128 6.59 -2.66 3.12
CA GLY A 128 8.04 -2.54 3.07
C GLY A 128 8.74 -3.60 3.92
N ARG A 129 8.21 -3.84 5.14
CA ARG A 129 8.73 -4.84 6.07
C ARG A 129 7.60 -5.48 6.87
N PHE A 130 7.53 -6.81 6.85
CA PHE A 130 6.72 -7.59 7.79
C PHE A 130 7.48 -7.81 9.11
N ALA A 131 6.75 -8.03 10.20
CA ALA A 131 7.32 -8.33 11.50
C ALA A 131 7.89 -9.75 11.63
N GLY A 132 7.90 -10.52 10.55
CA GLY A 132 8.40 -11.88 10.45
C GLY A 132 7.65 -12.67 9.39
N VAL A 133 8.19 -13.82 8.98
CA VAL A 133 7.60 -14.69 7.94
C VAL A 133 6.20 -15.20 8.32
N ALA A 134 5.98 -15.49 9.61
CA ALA A 134 4.66 -15.87 10.12
C ALA A 134 3.63 -14.74 9.92
N HIS A 135 3.99 -13.51 10.28
CA HIS A 135 3.11 -12.35 10.09
C HIS A 135 2.85 -12.06 8.61
N GLU A 136 3.84 -12.23 7.73
CA GLU A 136 3.62 -12.09 6.28
C GLU A 136 2.59 -13.11 5.78
N SER A 137 2.77 -14.38 6.13
CA SER A 137 1.88 -15.47 5.71
C SER A 137 0.46 -15.24 6.21
N GLU A 138 0.31 -14.84 7.48
CA GLU A 138 -0.99 -14.54 8.09
C GLU A 138 -1.67 -13.32 7.48
N VAL A 139 -0.92 -12.24 7.20
CA VAL A 139 -1.46 -11.04 6.54
C VAL A 139 -1.95 -11.38 5.14
N ARG A 140 -1.14 -12.10 4.35
CA ARG A 140 -1.51 -12.52 2.99
C ARG A 140 -2.76 -13.40 3.01
N ALA A 141 -2.79 -14.40 3.89
CA ALA A 141 -3.93 -15.32 4.02
C ALA A 141 -5.21 -14.60 4.43
N TRP A 142 -5.14 -13.70 5.42
CA TRP A 142 -6.31 -12.95 5.86
C TRP A 142 -6.80 -11.98 4.77
N CYS A 143 -5.91 -11.19 4.14
CA CYS A 143 -6.29 -10.29 3.06
C CYS A 143 -6.91 -11.02 1.86
N ALA A 144 -6.42 -12.22 1.54
CA ALA A 144 -6.98 -13.06 0.47
C ALA A 144 -8.39 -13.57 0.76
N SER A 145 -8.80 -13.66 2.03
CA SER A 145 -10.18 -14.03 2.40
C SER A 145 -11.14 -12.85 2.40
N GLN A 146 -10.65 -11.61 2.33
CA GLN A 146 -11.48 -10.41 2.31
C GLN A 146 -11.85 -10.04 0.87
N THR A 147 -13.10 -10.17 0.47
CA THR A 147 -13.58 -9.72 -0.86
C THR A 147 -14.06 -8.27 -0.80
N VAL A 148 -13.51 -7.41 -1.65
CA VAL A 148 -13.75 -5.97 -1.69
C VAL A 148 -13.64 -5.47 -3.13
N GLY A 149 -14.67 -4.79 -3.63
CA GLY A 149 -14.68 -4.27 -5.00
C GLY A 149 -14.45 -5.38 -6.02
N ALA A 150 -13.36 -5.28 -6.77
CA ALA A 150 -12.95 -6.22 -7.81
C ALA A 150 -12.51 -7.62 -7.33
N GLY A 151 -12.29 -7.83 -6.02
CA GLY A 151 -11.84 -9.14 -5.52
C GLY A 151 -11.11 -9.09 -4.17
N PRO A 152 -10.19 -10.03 -3.90
CA PRO A 152 -9.46 -10.06 -2.65
C PRO A 152 -8.53 -8.85 -2.46
N ILE A 153 -8.26 -8.47 -1.21
CA ILE A 153 -7.25 -7.46 -0.91
C ILE A 153 -5.87 -8.02 -1.29
N SER A 154 -5.20 -7.38 -2.25
CA SER A 154 -3.87 -7.84 -2.68
C SER A 154 -2.80 -7.33 -1.72
N VAL A 155 -1.82 -8.17 -1.40
CA VAL A 155 -0.66 -7.81 -0.57
C VAL A 155 0.60 -7.92 -1.42
N VAL A 156 1.39 -6.85 -1.48
CA VAL A 156 2.62 -6.80 -2.27
C VAL A 156 3.78 -6.40 -1.36
N GLY A 157 4.84 -7.21 -1.34
CA GLY A 157 6.01 -6.99 -0.49
C GLY A 157 7.05 -6.09 -1.15
N ALA A 158 8.00 -5.58 -0.36
CA ALA A 158 9.13 -4.79 -0.87
C ALA A 158 9.94 -5.53 -1.94
N ALA A 159 10.16 -6.83 -1.79
CA ALA A 159 10.89 -7.63 -2.77
C ALA A 159 10.20 -7.57 -4.14
N ASP A 160 8.89 -7.82 -4.18
CA ASP A 160 8.08 -7.76 -5.40
C ASP A 160 8.16 -6.37 -6.06
N VAL A 161 8.06 -5.30 -5.26
CA VAL A 161 8.18 -3.90 -5.75
C VAL A 161 9.57 -3.62 -6.31
N VAL A 162 10.62 -4.02 -5.59
CA VAL A 162 12.01 -3.80 -5.98
C VAL A 162 12.35 -4.56 -7.25
N ASP A 163 11.87 -5.80 -7.41
CA ASP A 163 12.10 -6.60 -8.61
C ASP A 163 11.53 -5.90 -9.86
N VAL A 164 10.30 -5.40 -9.77
CA VAL A 164 9.69 -4.60 -10.85
C VAL A 164 10.53 -3.36 -11.12
N VAL A 165 10.84 -2.57 -10.09
CA VAL A 165 11.56 -1.30 -10.25
C VAL A 165 12.97 -1.51 -10.80
N ARG A 166 13.67 -2.57 -10.40
CA ARG A 166 14.99 -2.92 -10.95
C ARG A 166 14.91 -3.33 -12.43
N ALA A 167 13.87 -4.06 -12.82
CA ALA A 167 13.62 -4.36 -14.23
C ALA A 167 13.35 -3.09 -15.05
N VAL A 168 12.72 -2.07 -14.46
CA VAL A 168 12.55 -0.76 -15.11
C VAL A 168 13.88 -0.02 -15.21
N ALA A 169 14.70 -0.06 -14.15
CA ALA A 169 15.99 0.62 -14.13
C ALA A 169 16.96 0.08 -15.19
N SER A 170 16.87 -1.19 -15.57
CA SER A 170 17.66 -1.77 -16.66
C SER A 170 17.17 -1.38 -18.07
N SER A 171 16.00 -0.74 -18.18
CA SER A 171 15.48 -0.23 -19.46
C SER A 171 16.25 1.00 -19.94
N LYS A 172 16.43 1.08 -21.26
CA LYS A 172 17.01 2.23 -21.97
C LYS A 172 16.03 3.39 -22.13
N THR A 173 14.75 3.18 -21.81
CA THR A 173 13.73 4.22 -21.94
C THR A 173 13.97 5.30 -20.88
N TYR A 174 14.10 6.56 -21.33
CA TYR A 174 14.22 7.68 -20.42
C TYR A 174 12.89 7.90 -19.69
N ARG A 175 12.99 8.05 -18.37
CA ARG A 175 11.89 8.41 -17.48
C ARG A 175 12.45 9.37 -16.45
N ASP A 176 11.79 10.51 -16.29
CA ASP A 176 12.14 11.44 -15.22
C ASP A 176 11.60 10.90 -13.90
N SER A 177 12.47 10.22 -13.16
CA SER A 177 12.14 9.58 -11.89
C SER A 177 13.37 9.57 -10.99
N ALA A 178 13.29 10.27 -9.86
CA ALA A 178 14.36 10.30 -8.87
C ALA A 178 14.74 8.90 -8.38
N VAL A 179 13.75 7.99 -8.22
CA VAL A 179 13.97 6.59 -7.84
C VAL A 179 14.85 5.87 -8.86
N LEU A 180 14.53 5.98 -10.15
CA LEU A 180 15.31 5.33 -11.21
C LEU A 180 16.71 5.91 -11.33
N ALA A 181 16.84 7.23 -11.23
CA ALA A 181 18.14 7.90 -11.23
C ALA A 181 19.01 7.42 -10.05
N SER A 182 18.45 7.39 -8.84
CA SER A 182 19.16 6.88 -7.65
C SER A 182 19.59 5.42 -7.81
N LEU A 183 18.72 4.54 -8.32
CA LEU A 183 19.08 3.13 -8.55
C LEU A 183 20.19 2.98 -9.58
N LYS A 184 20.14 3.72 -10.69
CA LYS A 184 21.20 3.69 -11.71
C LYS A 184 22.53 4.18 -11.16
N VAL A 185 22.53 5.22 -10.31
CA VAL A 185 23.74 5.70 -9.63
C VAL A 185 24.31 4.64 -8.70
N LEU A 186 23.46 4.01 -7.87
CA LEU A 186 23.91 2.97 -6.94
C LEU A 186 24.42 1.72 -7.68
N ASP A 187 23.80 1.35 -8.80
CA ASP A 187 24.24 0.23 -9.65
C ASP A 187 25.60 0.53 -10.30
N ALA A 188 25.76 1.73 -10.88
CA ALA A 188 27.02 2.19 -11.46
C ALA A 188 28.15 2.28 -10.43
N ALA A 189 27.82 2.55 -9.17
CA ALA A 189 28.77 2.56 -8.06
C ALA A 189 29.08 1.15 -7.49
N GLY A 190 28.45 0.09 -8.02
CA GLY A 190 28.59 -1.28 -7.50
C GLY A 190 27.99 -1.48 -6.10
N ALA A 191 27.12 -0.57 -5.66
CA ALA A 191 26.50 -0.59 -4.34
C ALA A 191 25.25 -1.50 -4.27
N LEU A 192 24.74 -1.96 -5.42
CA LEU A 192 23.62 -2.88 -5.50
C LEU A 192 24.08 -4.33 -5.72
N ARG A 193 23.45 -5.27 -5.01
CA ARG A 193 23.67 -6.71 -5.26
C ARG A 193 22.96 -7.15 -6.56
N PRO A 194 23.46 -8.17 -7.29
CA PRO A 194 22.77 -8.74 -8.45
C PRO A 194 21.35 -9.23 -8.12
N VAL A 195 20.41 -9.13 -9.07
CA VAL A 195 19.09 -9.78 -8.94
C VAL A 195 19.32 -11.31 -8.99
N GLY A 196 18.85 -12.06 -8.00
CA GLY A 196 18.93 -13.54 -7.99
C GLY A 196 20.17 -14.17 -7.34
N GLY A 197 21.04 -13.39 -6.71
CA GLY A 197 22.13 -13.96 -5.89
C GLY A 197 21.62 -14.49 -4.54
N PRO A 198 22.18 -15.57 -3.98
CA PRO A 198 21.76 -16.09 -2.69
C PRO A 198 21.87 -15.00 -1.62
N ALA A 199 20.87 -14.93 -0.73
CA ALA A 199 20.93 -14.08 0.44
C ALA A 199 22.15 -14.50 1.27
N ALA A 200 23.20 -13.68 1.27
CA ALA A 200 24.28 -13.84 2.22
C ALA A 200 23.66 -13.66 3.62
N HIS A 201 23.52 -14.78 4.33
CA HIS A 201 23.15 -14.80 5.74
C HIS A 201 24.18 -13.95 6.50
N ALA A 202 23.70 -12.86 7.10
CA ALA A 202 24.37 -12.08 8.12
C ALA A 202 23.35 -11.75 9.19
#